data_AF-A0A1A8DRI9-F1
#
_entry.id   AF-A0A1A8DRI9-F1
#
_cell.length_a   1.000
_cell.length_b   1.000
_cell.length_c   1.000
_cell.angle_alpha   90.00
_cell.angle_beta   90.00
_cell.angle_gamma   90.00
#
_symmetry.space_group_name_H-M   'P 1'
#
loop_
_entity.id
_entity.type
_entity.pdbx_description
1 polymer ?
#
loop_
_entity_poly.entity_id
_entity_poly.type
_entity_poly.pdbx_seq_one_letter_code
_entity_poly.pdbx_strand_id
1 'polypeptide(L)'
;QRPPLEREAPAEWTGWRLLTMAGLFDCWTPPAGGEPLYSYTILTVDASPNLENIHDRMPAILDGAEEVRRWLDFGEVKSLDALKLLQSKNILTFHPVSTLVNNSRNNSPECLQPVDLSSKKEPKPTASSRMMKNWLLSGDSLKRKEFCSPESKEEQKEKAAPQHKPVGSLQLWLQGGKKPRTK
;
A
#
# COMPACT_ATOMS: atom_id res chain seq x y z
N GLN A 1 -30.31 8.53 -59.81
CA GLN A 1 -29.17 9.02 -59.03
C GLN A 1 -29.38 8.57 -57.60
N ARG A 2 -28.46 7.79 -57.02
CA ARG A 2 -28.53 7.30 -55.64
C ARG A 2 -27.98 8.42 -54.73
N PRO A 3 -28.62 8.76 -53.60
CA PRO A 3 -28.11 9.83 -52.74
C PRO A 3 -26.76 9.42 -52.13
N PRO A 4 -25.90 10.37 -51.78
CA PRO A 4 -24.63 10.07 -51.13
C PRO A 4 -24.89 9.44 -49.76
N LEU A 5 -24.21 8.33 -49.47
CA LEU A 5 -24.11 7.80 -48.11
C LEU A 5 -23.32 8.83 -47.29
N GLU A 6 -24.02 9.61 -46.48
CA GLU A 6 -23.40 10.35 -45.39
C GLU A 6 -22.64 9.32 -44.54
N ARG A 7 -21.30 9.47 -44.49
CA ARG A 7 -20.50 8.68 -43.55
C ARG A 7 -20.88 9.20 -42.18
N GLU A 8 -21.74 8.47 -41.47
CA GLU A 8 -21.91 8.63 -40.04
C GLU A 8 -20.50 8.54 -39.42
N ALA A 9 -20.03 9.66 -38.86
CA ALA A 9 -18.82 9.64 -38.05
C ALA A 9 -19.08 8.61 -36.93
N PRO A 10 -18.16 7.64 -36.71
CA PRO A 10 -18.39 6.62 -35.70
C PRO A 10 -18.63 7.31 -34.37
N ALA A 11 -19.74 6.95 -33.71
CA ALA A 11 -20.15 7.51 -32.43
C ALA A 11 -18.95 7.61 -31.49
N GLU A 12 -18.66 8.82 -31.04
CA GLU A 12 -17.53 9.10 -30.14
C GLU A 12 -17.71 8.27 -28.87
N TRP A 13 -16.75 7.39 -28.59
CA TRP A 13 -16.85 6.45 -27.48
C TRP A 13 -16.83 7.21 -26.14
N THR A 14 -17.96 7.19 -25.43
CA THR A 14 -18.16 7.91 -24.16
C THR A 14 -17.74 7.11 -22.91
N GLY A 15 -16.94 6.05 -23.10
CA GLY A 15 -16.46 5.20 -22.02
C GLY A 15 -15.25 5.77 -21.27
N TRP A 16 -14.71 4.97 -20.35
CA TRP A 16 -13.53 5.30 -19.56
C TRP A 16 -12.27 5.41 -20.43
N ARG A 17 -11.63 6.57 -20.52
CA ARG A 17 -10.33 6.67 -21.19
C ARG A 17 -9.32 5.70 -20.55
N LEU A 18 -8.88 4.70 -21.31
CA LEU A 18 -7.88 3.73 -20.84
C LEU A 18 -6.53 4.42 -20.63
N LEU A 19 -5.83 4.04 -19.56
CA LEU A 19 -4.47 4.48 -19.30
C LEU A 19 -3.49 3.69 -20.17
N THR A 20 -2.76 4.37 -21.04
CA THR A 20 -1.77 3.80 -21.95
C THR A 20 -0.36 3.97 -21.40
N MET A 21 0.33 2.85 -21.15
CA MET A 21 1.67 2.81 -20.55
C MET A 21 2.67 2.21 -21.53
N ALA A 22 3.86 2.80 -21.62
CA ALA A 22 4.96 2.26 -22.39
C ALA A 22 5.50 0.99 -21.74
N GLY A 23 5.67 -0.05 -22.55
CA GLY A 23 6.21 -1.33 -22.12
C GLY A 23 7.10 -1.97 -23.17
N LEU A 24 7.91 -2.90 -22.71
CA LEU A 24 8.71 -3.79 -23.55
C LEU A 24 8.16 -5.20 -23.41
N PHE A 25 8.22 -6.00 -24.47
CA PHE A 25 7.78 -7.39 -24.43
C PHE A 25 8.84 -8.30 -25.04
N ASP A 26 8.78 -9.57 -24.66
CA ASP A 26 9.59 -10.63 -25.27
C ASP A 26 8.77 -11.92 -25.38
N CYS A 27 9.20 -12.79 -26.29
CA CYS A 27 8.59 -14.07 -26.57
C CYS A 27 9.56 -15.20 -26.21
N TRP A 28 9.17 -16.03 -25.24
CA TRP A 28 9.96 -17.16 -24.79
C TRP A 28 9.31 -18.48 -25.22
N THR A 29 10.07 -19.34 -25.90
CA THR A 29 9.60 -20.68 -26.28
C THR A 29 10.11 -21.73 -25.30
N PRO A 30 9.23 -22.55 -24.69
CA PRO A 30 9.65 -23.60 -23.77
C PRO A 30 10.58 -24.64 -24.43
N PRO A 31 11.75 -24.96 -23.85
CA PRO A 31 12.68 -25.94 -24.43
C PRO A 31 12.11 -27.35 -24.55
N ALA A 32 11.15 -27.71 -23.68
CA ALA A 32 10.49 -29.01 -23.69
C ALA A 32 9.35 -29.11 -24.73
N GLY A 33 9.15 -28.08 -25.56
CA GLY A 33 7.99 -27.92 -26.43
C GLY A 33 6.81 -27.29 -25.69
N GLY A 34 5.95 -26.59 -26.44
CA GLY A 34 4.78 -25.89 -25.93
C GLY A 34 4.51 -24.58 -26.67
N GLU A 35 3.45 -23.89 -26.26
CA GLU A 35 3.08 -22.58 -26.82
C GLU A 35 4.10 -21.50 -26.41
N PRO A 36 4.44 -20.56 -27.30
CA PRO A 36 5.29 -19.42 -26.95
C PRO A 36 4.64 -18.54 -25.87
N LEU A 37 5.43 -18.17 -24.87
CA LEU A 37 5.02 -17.25 -23.80
C LEU A 37 5.40 -15.81 -24.17
N TYR A 38 4.38 -14.98 -24.36
CA TYR A 38 4.56 -13.54 -24.44
C TYR A 38 4.50 -12.93 -23.05
N SER A 39 5.56 -12.22 -22.67
CA SER A 39 5.65 -11.50 -21.40
C SER A 39 6.04 -10.06 -21.64
N TYR A 40 5.69 -9.16 -20.72
CA TYR A 40 5.99 -7.75 -20.84
C TYR A 40 6.41 -7.15 -19.50
N THR A 41 7.09 -6.00 -19.59
CA THR A 41 7.41 -5.14 -18.47
C THR A 41 6.93 -3.73 -18.74
N ILE A 42 6.54 -3.01 -17.68
CA ILE A 42 6.15 -1.59 -17.75
C ILE A 42 7.39 -0.74 -17.47
N LEU A 43 7.63 0.26 -18.32
CA LEU A 43 8.70 1.22 -18.10
C LEU A 43 8.27 2.26 -17.07
N THR A 44 9.18 2.63 -16.19
CA THR A 44 8.92 3.64 -15.14
C THR A 44 9.81 4.86 -15.33
N VAL A 45 9.30 6.01 -14.94
CA VAL A 45 9.98 7.32 -14.88
C VAL A 45 9.81 7.91 -13.49
N ASP A 46 10.47 9.03 -13.22
CA ASP A 46 10.26 9.75 -11.96
C ASP A 46 8.83 10.26 -11.89
N ALA A 47 8.26 10.28 -10.69
CA ALA A 47 6.90 10.78 -10.49
C ALA A 47 6.79 12.26 -10.91
N SER A 48 5.64 12.63 -11.46
CA SER A 48 5.30 14.03 -11.67
C SER A 48 4.95 14.72 -10.33
N PRO A 49 5.06 16.06 -10.22
CA PRO A 49 4.87 16.76 -8.95
C PRO A 49 3.54 16.49 -8.21
N ASN A 50 2.48 16.16 -8.94
CA ASN A 50 1.19 15.78 -8.35
C ASN A 50 1.19 14.38 -7.69
N LEU A 51 2.11 13.49 -8.08
CA LEU A 51 2.19 12.10 -7.63
C LEU A 51 3.37 11.82 -6.69
N GLU A 52 4.35 12.72 -6.60
CA GLU A 52 5.54 12.56 -5.75
C GLU A 52 5.21 12.28 -4.27
N ASN A 53 4.09 12.83 -3.77
CA ASN A 53 3.62 12.57 -2.40
C ASN A 53 3.05 11.14 -2.19
N ILE A 54 2.74 10.41 -3.27
CA ILE A 54 2.27 9.02 -3.24
C ILE A 54 3.45 8.06 -3.39
N HIS A 55 4.31 8.32 -4.38
CA HIS A 55 5.50 7.51 -4.68
C HIS A 55 6.49 8.33 -5.51
N ASP A 56 7.78 8.03 -5.41
CA ASP A 56 8.87 8.66 -6.19
C ASP A 56 8.91 8.23 -7.67
N ARG A 57 8.12 7.22 -8.08
CA ARG A 57 8.13 6.61 -9.41
C ARG A 57 6.72 6.53 -9.97
N MET A 58 6.60 6.65 -11.29
CA MET A 58 5.34 6.45 -12.00
C MET A 58 5.58 5.68 -13.32
N PRO A 59 4.57 5.00 -13.88
CA PRO A 59 4.69 4.43 -15.22
C PRO A 59 4.90 5.52 -16.27
N ALA A 60 5.67 5.21 -17.31
CA ALA A 60 5.82 6.07 -18.48
C ALA A 60 4.50 6.09 -19.28
N ILE A 61 3.71 7.14 -19.13
CA ILE A 61 2.40 7.27 -19.78
C ILE A 61 2.58 7.78 -21.22
N LEU A 62 1.89 7.14 -22.16
CA LEU A 62 1.75 7.61 -23.54
C LEU A 62 0.41 8.36 -23.66
N ASP A 63 0.44 9.66 -23.91
CA ASP A 63 -0.74 10.52 -23.90
C ASP A 63 -1.31 10.68 -25.32
N GLY A 64 -2.47 10.05 -25.55
CA GLY A 64 -3.21 10.17 -26.80
C GLY A 64 -2.74 9.20 -27.89
N ALA A 65 -3.48 9.19 -29.00
CA ALA A 65 -3.30 8.20 -30.05
C ALA A 65 -1.96 8.31 -30.78
N GLU A 66 -1.41 9.53 -30.93
CA GLU A 66 -0.18 9.76 -31.68
C GLU A 66 1.07 9.24 -30.95
N GLU A 67 1.18 9.43 -29.63
CA GLU A 67 2.29 8.86 -28.87
C GLU A 67 2.20 7.34 -28.81
N VAL A 68 0.99 6.78 -28.67
CA VAL A 68 0.77 5.33 -28.73
C VAL A 68 1.19 4.78 -30.09
N ARG A 69 0.79 5.41 -31.20
CA ARG A 69 1.18 5.02 -32.56
C ARG A 69 2.70 5.05 -32.71
N ARG A 70 3.34 6.14 -32.31
CA ARG A 70 4.81 6.27 -32.37
C ARG A 70 5.55 5.24 -31.54
N TRP A 71 5.01 4.85 -30.38
CA TRP A 71 5.61 3.81 -29.54
C TRP A 71 5.49 2.41 -30.16
N LEU A 72 4.37 2.12 -30.82
CA LEU A 72 4.11 0.80 -31.42
C LEU A 72 4.73 0.63 -32.82
N ASP A 73 5.00 1.72 -33.54
CA ASP A 73 5.53 1.70 -34.90
C ASP A 73 7.05 1.52 -34.93
N PHE A 74 7.50 0.31 -34.58
CA PHE A 74 8.93 -0.06 -34.61
C PHE A 74 9.52 -0.14 -36.03
N GLY A 75 8.68 -0.10 -37.07
CA GLY A 75 9.11 -0.12 -38.47
C GLY A 75 9.64 1.24 -38.92
N GLU A 76 8.91 2.31 -38.56
CA GLU A 76 9.25 3.68 -38.98
C GLU A 76 9.94 4.50 -37.88
N VAL A 77 9.66 4.21 -36.59
CA VAL A 77 10.21 4.96 -35.46
C VAL A 77 11.43 4.26 -34.89
N LYS A 78 12.58 4.95 -34.94
CA LYS A 78 13.83 4.46 -34.35
C LYS A 78 13.72 4.44 -32.83
N SER A 79 14.41 3.49 -32.19
CA SER A 79 14.39 3.33 -30.72
C SER A 79 14.78 4.63 -29.97
N LEU A 80 15.78 5.38 -30.46
CA LEU A 80 16.18 6.65 -29.86
C LEU A 80 15.07 7.71 -29.89
N ASP A 81 14.21 7.70 -30.90
CA ASP A 81 13.07 8.62 -30.99
C ASP A 81 11.93 8.14 -30.09
N ALA A 82 11.69 6.84 -30.00
CA ALA A 82 10.72 6.26 -29.06
C ALA A 82 11.08 6.55 -27.59
N LEU A 83 12.38 6.50 -27.23
CA LEU A 83 12.84 6.81 -25.87
C LEU A 83 12.50 8.25 -25.44
N LYS A 84 12.35 9.19 -26.38
CA LYS A 84 11.96 10.58 -26.06
C LYS A 84 10.54 10.69 -25.52
N LEU A 85 9.69 9.67 -25.75
CA LEU A 85 8.33 9.61 -25.21
C LEU A 85 8.30 9.26 -23.72
N LEU A 86 9.39 8.70 -23.18
CA LEU A 86 9.51 8.24 -21.80
C LEU A 86 9.83 9.39 -20.85
N GLN A 87 8.82 10.20 -20.56
CA GLN A 87 8.92 11.37 -19.70
C GLN A 87 7.78 11.38 -18.68
N SER A 88 8.02 12.00 -17.52
CA SER A 88 6.96 12.22 -16.54
C SER A 88 5.95 13.24 -17.08
N LYS A 89 4.66 12.93 -16.92
CA LYS A 89 3.57 13.76 -17.43
C LYS A 89 2.57 14.04 -16.31
N ASN A 90 2.31 15.31 -16.05
CA ASN A 90 1.36 15.75 -15.04
C ASN A 90 -0.09 15.75 -15.61
N ILE A 91 -0.57 14.57 -16.00
CA ILE A 91 -1.88 14.37 -16.67
C ILE A 91 -2.81 13.42 -15.91
N LEU A 92 -2.34 12.85 -14.80
CA LEU A 92 -3.08 11.87 -14.01
C LEU A 92 -3.82 12.54 -12.84
N THR A 93 -4.98 11.98 -12.52
CA THR A 93 -5.73 12.26 -11.29
C THR A 93 -5.84 10.97 -10.49
N PHE A 94 -6.05 11.10 -9.17
CA PHE A 94 -6.13 9.96 -8.27
C PHE A 94 -7.03 10.28 -7.07
N HIS A 95 -7.48 9.24 -6.38
CA HIS A 95 -8.23 9.32 -5.13
C HIS A 95 -7.84 8.17 -4.19
N PRO A 96 -7.95 8.35 -2.86
CA PRO A 96 -7.70 7.28 -1.91
C PRO A 96 -8.75 6.18 -2.05
N VAL A 97 -8.33 4.92 -1.88
CA VAL A 97 -9.18 3.73 -1.93
C VAL A 97 -9.04 2.89 -0.66
N SER A 98 -9.93 1.91 -0.48
CA SER A 98 -9.91 1.00 0.65
C SER A 98 -8.68 0.07 0.64
N THR A 99 -8.21 -0.35 1.82
CA THR A 99 -7.16 -1.38 1.97
C THR A 99 -7.58 -2.76 1.46
N LEU A 100 -8.83 -2.94 1.04
CA LEU A 100 -9.32 -4.14 0.37
C LEU A 100 -8.45 -4.53 -0.84
N VAL A 101 -7.95 -3.54 -1.60
CA VAL A 101 -7.13 -3.77 -2.80
C VAL A 101 -5.77 -4.42 -2.50
N ASN A 102 -5.30 -4.38 -1.24
CA ASN A 102 -4.00 -4.92 -0.85
C ASN A 102 -3.93 -6.46 -1.00
N ASN A 103 -5.07 -7.15 -1.01
CA ASN A 103 -5.12 -8.59 -1.29
C ASN A 103 -5.50 -8.84 -2.74
N SER A 104 -4.54 -9.31 -3.55
CA SER A 104 -4.69 -9.56 -4.98
C SER A 104 -5.78 -10.59 -5.35
N ARG A 105 -6.30 -11.35 -4.38
CA ARG A 105 -7.45 -12.25 -4.60
C ARG A 105 -8.78 -11.50 -4.70
N ASN A 106 -8.84 -10.25 -4.25
CA ASN A 106 -10.04 -9.44 -4.31
C ASN A 106 -10.20 -8.83 -5.71
N ASN A 107 -11.25 -9.23 -6.43
CA ASN A 107 -11.62 -8.69 -7.73
C ASN A 107 -13.06 -8.18 -7.67
N SER A 108 -13.24 -6.98 -7.09
CA SER A 108 -14.55 -6.33 -6.96
C SER A 108 -14.47 -4.83 -7.27
N PRO A 109 -15.59 -4.18 -7.67
CA PRO A 109 -15.63 -2.75 -7.92
C PRO A 109 -15.23 -1.89 -6.71
N GLU A 110 -15.34 -2.42 -5.50
CA GLU A 110 -14.98 -1.76 -4.24
C GLU A 110 -13.47 -1.45 -4.15
N CYS A 111 -12.63 -2.16 -4.91
CA CYS A 111 -11.17 -1.96 -4.92
C CYS A 111 -10.76 -0.58 -5.46
N LEU A 112 -11.61 0.06 -6.27
CA LEU A 112 -11.36 1.34 -6.90
C LEU A 112 -12.32 2.46 -6.45
N GLN A 113 -13.27 2.16 -5.56
CA GLN A 113 -14.19 3.18 -5.05
C GLN A 113 -13.45 4.19 -4.15
N PRO A 114 -13.72 5.50 -4.31
CA PRO A 114 -13.18 6.51 -3.41
C PRO A 114 -13.60 6.28 -1.95
N VAL A 115 -12.68 6.50 -1.02
CA VAL A 115 -12.97 6.50 0.41
C VAL A 115 -12.77 7.88 1.01
N ASP A 116 -13.63 8.25 1.95
CA ASP A 116 -13.46 9.47 2.72
C ASP A 116 -12.54 9.19 3.92
N LEU A 117 -11.34 9.77 3.89
CA LEU A 117 -10.34 9.66 4.95
C LEU A 117 -10.75 10.41 6.24
N SER A 118 -11.72 11.32 6.16
CA SER A 118 -12.24 12.05 7.33
C SER A 118 -13.34 11.29 8.07
N SER A 119 -13.92 10.25 7.47
CA SER A 119 -14.96 9.44 8.07
C SER A 119 -14.39 8.52 9.17
N LYS A 120 -14.44 8.97 10.42
CA LYS A 120 -14.14 8.10 11.58
C LYS A 120 -15.19 7.00 11.63
N LYS A 121 -14.87 5.79 11.14
CA LYS A 121 -15.64 4.59 11.50
C LYS A 121 -15.50 4.39 13.00
N GLU A 122 -16.60 4.56 13.73
CA GLU A 122 -16.63 4.13 15.13
C GLU A 122 -16.23 2.65 15.20
N PRO A 123 -15.22 2.29 16.00
CA PRO A 123 -14.77 0.92 16.10
C PRO A 123 -15.92 0.08 16.67
N LYS A 124 -16.45 -0.84 15.86
CA LYS A 124 -17.43 -1.84 16.34
C LYS A 124 -16.75 -2.66 17.45
N PRO A 125 -17.34 -2.74 18.66
CA PRO A 125 -16.71 -3.43 19.78
C PRO A 125 -16.60 -4.93 19.48
N THR A 126 -15.38 -5.40 19.20
CA THR A 126 -15.05 -6.81 19.12
C THR A 126 -15.21 -7.45 20.51
N ALA A 127 -15.42 -8.77 20.56
CA ALA A 127 -15.52 -9.50 21.83
C ALA A 127 -14.26 -9.29 22.71
N SER A 128 -13.08 -9.24 22.08
CA SER A 128 -11.81 -8.94 22.75
C SER A 128 -11.72 -7.50 23.26
N SER A 129 -12.26 -6.51 22.53
CA SER A 129 -12.32 -5.12 22.98
C SER A 129 -13.24 -4.92 24.19
N ARG A 130 -14.36 -5.67 24.27
CA ARG A 130 -15.24 -5.68 25.44
C ARG A 130 -14.57 -6.28 26.68
N MET A 131 -13.83 -7.38 26.51
CA MET A 131 -13.09 -8.01 27.61
C MET A 131 -12.00 -7.10 28.19
N MET A 132 -11.23 -6.41 27.33
CA MET A 132 -10.21 -5.45 27.80
C MET A 132 -10.80 -4.26 28.54
N LYS A 133 -11.97 -3.74 28.11
CA LYS A 133 -12.67 -2.67 28.85
C LYS A 133 -13.15 -3.14 30.23
N ASN A 134 -13.70 -4.34 30.34
CA ASN A 134 -14.09 -4.89 31.65
C ASN A 134 -12.89 -5.14 32.56
N TRP A 135 -11.76 -5.59 32.03
CA TRP A 135 -10.53 -5.79 32.81
C TRP A 135 -9.97 -4.46 33.35
N LEU A 136 -9.94 -3.39 32.54
CA LEU A 136 -9.56 -2.05 32.97
C LEU A 136 -10.49 -1.47 34.04
N LEU A 137 -11.80 -1.73 33.94
CA LEU A 137 -12.79 -1.28 34.92
C LEU A 137 -12.79 -2.11 36.21
N SER A 138 -12.32 -3.36 36.14
CA SER A 138 -12.23 -4.26 37.30
C SER A 138 -10.94 -4.05 38.10
N GLY A 139 -10.05 -3.18 37.62
CA GLY A 139 -8.77 -2.88 38.25
C GLY A 139 -8.77 -1.52 38.95
N ASP A 140 -9.53 -1.36 40.05
CA ASP A 140 -9.01 -0.74 41.27
C ASP A 140 -9.99 -0.88 42.45
N SER A 141 -9.52 -1.33 43.63
CA SER A 141 -10.10 -1.09 44.97
C SER A 141 -9.55 -2.07 46.03
N LEU A 142 -8.33 -1.84 46.53
CA LEU A 142 -7.99 -2.25 47.90
C LEU A 142 -7.48 -1.05 48.70
N LYS A 143 -8.43 -0.41 49.38
CA LYS A 143 -8.26 0.32 50.64
C LYS A 143 -7.15 -0.29 51.50
N ARG A 144 -6.15 0.51 51.90
CA ARG A 144 -5.59 0.40 53.25
C ARG A 144 -5.05 1.73 53.79
N LYS A 145 -5.97 2.46 54.44
CA LYS A 145 -5.92 3.10 55.78
C LYS A 145 -4.76 4.07 56.12
N GLU A 146 -5.14 5.32 56.40
CA GLU A 146 -4.36 6.37 57.07
C GLU A 146 -3.98 6.01 58.53
N PHE A 147 -2.79 6.42 59.04
CA PHE A 147 -2.61 7.36 60.20
C PHE A 147 -1.12 7.65 60.58
N CYS A 148 -0.87 8.93 60.87
CA CYS A 148 0.16 9.66 61.66
C CYS A 148 1.70 9.49 61.53
N SER A 149 2.34 10.63 61.29
CA SER A 149 3.73 11.00 61.65
C SER A 149 3.98 11.00 63.17
N PRO A 150 5.25 10.89 63.62
CA PRO A 150 5.96 12.12 64.03
C PRO A 150 7.45 12.21 63.62
N GLU A 151 7.89 13.47 63.63
CA GLU A 151 9.19 14.16 63.63
C GLU A 151 10.56 13.43 63.66
N SER A 152 11.39 13.84 62.69
CA SER A 152 12.75 14.43 62.75
C SER A 152 13.95 13.82 63.53
N LYS A 153 15.04 13.67 62.76
CA LYS A 153 16.47 14.01 62.99
C LYS A 153 17.52 12.88 62.97
N GLU A 154 18.45 13.11 62.02
CA GLU A 154 19.93 12.97 62.05
C GLU A 154 20.65 11.60 62.03
N GLU A 155 21.47 11.50 60.97
CA GLU A 155 22.87 11.06 60.89
C GLU A 155 23.32 9.58 60.80
N GLN A 156 23.99 9.35 59.65
CA GLN A 156 25.29 8.68 59.43
C GLN A 156 25.47 7.14 59.49
N LYS A 157 26.02 6.66 58.35
CA LYS A 157 27.09 5.66 58.13
C LYS A 157 26.83 4.14 58.12
N GLU A 158 27.22 3.58 56.95
CA GLU A 158 27.96 2.34 56.69
C GLU A 158 27.29 0.93 56.68
N LYS A 159 27.45 0.29 55.49
CA LYS A 159 27.75 -1.13 55.18
C LYS A 159 26.64 -2.15 54.86
N ALA A 160 26.95 -2.87 53.76
CA ALA A 160 26.65 -4.25 53.35
C ALA A 160 25.32 -4.57 52.61
N ALA A 161 25.49 -5.31 51.50
CA ALA A 161 24.51 -5.82 50.53
C ALA A 161 23.73 -7.05 51.06
N PRO A 162 22.90 -7.78 50.28
CA PRO A 162 22.36 -7.56 48.92
C PRO A 162 20.83 -7.81 48.82
N GLN A 163 20.06 -7.08 47.99
CA GLN A 163 18.69 -7.53 47.65
C GLN A 163 18.27 -7.26 46.20
N HIS A 164 18.04 -8.39 45.50
CA HIS A 164 17.12 -8.69 44.41
C HIS A 164 16.34 -7.53 43.74
N LYS A 165 16.57 -7.37 42.44
CA LYS A 165 15.65 -6.68 41.52
C LYS A 165 14.69 -7.71 40.91
N PRO A 166 13.36 -7.48 40.87
CA PRO A 166 12.49 -8.28 40.03
C PRO A 166 12.67 -7.82 38.58
N VAL A 167 13.18 -8.71 37.75
CA VAL A 167 13.29 -8.52 36.30
C VAL A 167 11.87 -8.52 35.74
N GLY A 168 11.41 -7.34 35.32
CA GLY A 168 10.16 -7.18 34.61
C GLY A 168 10.13 -8.03 33.35
N SER A 169 8.94 -8.54 33.06
CA SER A 169 8.51 -9.41 31.96
C SER A 169 8.89 -8.96 30.53
N LEU A 170 9.66 -7.90 30.37
CA LEU A 170 10.17 -7.38 29.10
C LEU A 170 11.47 -8.07 28.64
N GLN A 171 12.18 -8.81 29.50
CA GLN A 171 13.41 -9.50 29.10
C GLN A 171 13.17 -10.91 28.52
N LEU A 172 12.00 -11.51 28.77
CA LEU A 172 11.64 -12.84 28.27
C LEU A 172 11.14 -12.84 26.81
N TRP A 173 10.90 -11.67 26.23
CA TRP A 173 10.39 -11.52 24.86
C TRP A 173 11.50 -11.26 23.82
N LEU A 174 12.69 -10.82 24.28
CA LEU A 174 13.84 -10.50 23.43
C LEU A 174 14.71 -11.71 23.06
N GLN A 175 14.36 -12.93 23.49
CA GLN A 175 15.06 -14.15 23.10
C GLN A 175 14.11 -15.09 22.37
N GLY A 176 14.29 -15.16 21.05
CA GLY A 176 13.42 -15.88 20.13
C GLY A 176 13.22 -17.35 20.48
N GLY A 177 11.95 -17.77 20.48
CA GLY A 177 11.53 -19.17 20.63
C GLY A 177 11.09 -19.75 19.29
N LYS A 178 11.88 -20.70 18.78
CA LYS A 178 11.60 -21.54 17.60
C LYS A 178 10.32 -22.38 17.81
N LYS A 179 9.52 -22.53 16.74
CA LYS A 179 8.35 -23.42 16.68
C LYS A 179 8.77 -24.90 16.75
N PRO A 180 8.02 -25.79 17.44
CA PRO A 180 8.06 -27.21 17.17
C PRO A 180 7.01 -27.61 16.12
N ARG A 181 7.41 -28.56 15.28
CA ARG A 181 6.64 -29.22 14.21
C ARG A 181 6.10 -30.54 14.78
N THR A 182 4.80 -30.77 14.71
CA THR A 182 4.18 -32.06 15.07
C THR A 182 4.10 -32.96 13.83
N LYS A 183 4.35 -34.25 14.07
CA LYS A 183 4.12 -35.37 13.14
C LYS A 183 2.64 -35.72 13.07
#